data_AF-A0A2N1NB72-F1
#
_entry.id   AF-A0A2N1NB72-F1
#
_cell.length_a   1.000
_cell.length_b   1.000
_cell.length_c   1.000
_cell.angle_alpha   90.00
_cell.angle_beta   90.00
_cell.angle_gamma   90.00
#
_symmetry.space_group_name_H-M   'P 1'
#
loop_
_entity.id
_entity.type
_entity.pdbx_description
1 polymer ?
#
loop_
_entity_poly.entity_id
_entity_poly.type
_entity_poly.pdbx_seq_one_letter_code
_entity_poly.pdbx_strand_id
1 'polypeptide(L)'
;MLSLQELSKSVTVTFSPDQVQKILVELGFGEDNVASCNEPIEVPFGVSSTLFIARVAIIYGLPFRHIDLYPELDYIQTHGGEIPKFVNKKIQSLSTKQILGGEPRNTIPENIFIYGYIYKPEEQALNVVSQIMDKFGHTKKFLYRGINTHDIRETLLEGFMEVRGRVSMRKDFGDGLYATPDIEYAIKYTGRNGSLLVFDWSDLDRNLTYKILDDLEVWKATVKGFICLGNNNKPLPPQHYEDIIQGPISSNYDAISHCHEPVPLDTEQVVGKTDLGIKAFANRYFAIVYLR
;
A
#
# COMPACT_ATOMS: atom_id res chain seq x y z
N MET A 1 53.43 -30.88 -21.98
CA MET A 1 52.77 -30.20 -20.84
C MET A 1 53.42 -28.85 -20.67
N LEU A 2 52.77 -27.81 -21.20
CA LEU A 2 53.00 -26.40 -20.83
C LEU A 2 51.79 -26.01 -19.97
N SER A 3 52.03 -25.34 -18.85
CA SER A 3 50.99 -25.05 -17.86
C SER A 3 49.93 -24.11 -18.44
N LEU A 4 48.67 -24.33 -18.06
CA LEU A 4 47.50 -23.50 -18.35
C LEU A 4 47.52 -22.13 -17.61
N GLN A 5 48.70 -21.66 -17.19
CA GLN A 5 48.88 -20.45 -16.38
C GLN A 5 49.29 -19.20 -17.17
N GLU A 6 49.36 -19.25 -18.50
CA GLU A 6 49.73 -18.10 -19.35
C GLU A 6 48.62 -17.61 -20.31
N LEU A 7 47.36 -17.97 -20.10
CA LEU A 7 46.24 -17.53 -20.94
C LEU A 7 45.20 -16.73 -20.13
N SER A 8 45.47 -15.41 -20.04
CA SER A 8 44.51 -14.29 -19.86
C SER A 8 45.13 -13.16 -19.01
N LYS A 9 46.24 -12.57 -19.47
CA LYS A 9 46.52 -11.18 -19.05
C LYS A 9 45.54 -10.32 -19.82
N SER A 10 44.46 -9.87 -19.16
CA SER A 10 43.57 -8.86 -19.74
C SER A 10 44.42 -7.64 -20.06
N VAL A 11 44.57 -7.31 -21.34
CA VAL A 11 45.25 -6.07 -21.74
C VAL A 11 44.33 -4.94 -21.28
N THR A 12 44.75 -4.17 -20.29
CA THR A 12 44.04 -2.98 -19.80
C THR A 12 44.80 -1.72 -20.20
N VAL A 13 44.07 -0.63 -20.37
CA VAL A 13 44.62 0.72 -20.52
C VAL A 13 44.28 1.48 -19.24
N THR A 14 45.30 1.95 -18.53
CA THR A 14 45.14 2.73 -17.31
C THR A 14 44.94 4.21 -17.66
N PHE A 15 43.82 4.78 -17.21
CA PHE A 15 43.54 6.22 -17.31
C PHE A 15 43.95 6.90 -16.01
N SER A 16 44.75 7.96 -16.09
CA SER A 16 45.13 8.74 -14.91
C SER A 16 43.91 9.47 -14.32
N PRO A 17 43.95 9.88 -13.03
CA PRO A 17 42.87 10.65 -12.41
C PRO A 17 42.48 11.87 -13.25
N ASP A 18 43.44 12.66 -13.75
CA ASP A 18 43.16 13.84 -14.60
C ASP A 18 42.41 13.47 -15.89
N GLN A 19 42.75 12.33 -16.51
CA GLN A 19 42.07 11.85 -17.71
C GLN A 19 40.65 11.38 -17.41
N VAL A 20 40.46 10.67 -16.30
CA VAL A 20 39.14 10.24 -15.81
C VAL A 20 38.27 11.45 -15.53
N GLN A 21 38.80 12.43 -14.81
CA GLN A 21 38.08 13.65 -14.45
C GLN A 21 37.64 14.42 -15.69
N LYS A 22 38.54 14.61 -16.66
CA LYS A 22 38.21 15.27 -17.92
C LYS A 22 37.07 14.56 -18.67
N ILE A 23 37.13 13.24 -18.77
CA ILE A 23 36.09 12.43 -19.44
C ILE A 23 34.74 12.57 -18.72
N LEU A 24 34.72 12.56 -17.39
CA LEU A 24 33.48 12.70 -16.60
C LEU A 24 32.88 14.11 -16.75
N VAL A 25 33.70 15.16 -16.76
CA VAL A 25 33.23 16.52 -17.03
C VAL A 25 32.64 16.64 -18.43
N GLU A 26 33.31 16.08 -19.45
CA GLU A 26 32.81 16.06 -20.84
C GLU A 26 31.46 15.34 -20.98
N LEU A 27 31.18 14.38 -20.10
CA LEU A 27 29.90 13.66 -20.06
C LEU A 27 28.80 14.37 -19.27
N GLY A 28 29.09 15.46 -18.56
CA GLY A 28 28.11 16.24 -17.79
C GLY A 28 28.02 15.86 -16.30
N PHE A 29 29.01 15.17 -15.75
CA PHE A 29 29.15 15.06 -14.29
C PHE A 29 29.56 16.42 -13.70
N GLY A 30 29.08 16.73 -12.49
CA GLY A 30 29.40 18.02 -11.84
C GLY A 30 30.88 18.12 -11.46
N GLU A 31 31.55 19.20 -11.85
CA GLU A 31 32.99 19.42 -11.63
C GLU A 31 33.41 19.23 -10.15
N ASP A 32 32.64 19.76 -9.21
CA ASP A 32 32.89 19.62 -7.77
C ASP A 32 32.88 18.16 -7.30
N ASN A 33 32.03 17.32 -7.91
CA ASN A 33 31.90 15.91 -7.56
C ASN A 33 33.00 15.08 -8.23
N VAL A 34 33.38 15.45 -9.45
CA VAL A 34 34.44 14.78 -10.20
C VAL A 34 35.82 14.97 -9.56
N ALA A 35 36.06 16.10 -8.87
CA ALA A 35 37.29 16.34 -8.12
C ALA A 35 37.58 15.31 -7.01
N SER A 36 36.58 14.52 -6.59
CA SER A 36 36.76 13.42 -5.65
C SER A 36 37.32 12.13 -6.29
N CYS A 37 37.29 12.02 -7.62
CA CYS A 37 37.86 10.88 -8.37
C CYS A 37 39.38 11.02 -8.49
N ASN A 38 40.10 10.59 -7.46
CA ASN A 38 41.56 10.65 -7.38
C ASN A 38 42.26 9.32 -7.69
N GLU A 39 41.50 8.29 -8.04
CA GLU A 39 42.03 6.96 -8.36
C GLU A 39 42.08 6.74 -9.88
N PRO A 40 43.16 6.10 -10.39
CA PRO A 40 43.23 5.72 -11.79
C PRO A 40 42.23 4.58 -12.10
N ILE A 41 41.70 4.56 -13.32
CA ILE A 41 40.77 3.52 -13.76
C ILE A 41 41.42 2.66 -14.84
N GLU A 42 41.45 1.35 -14.62
CA GLU A 42 41.86 0.38 -15.63
C GLU A 42 40.68 -0.01 -16.53
N VAL A 43 40.80 0.32 -17.82
CA VAL A 43 39.78 0.03 -18.82
C VAL A 43 40.23 -1.19 -19.64
N PRO A 44 39.44 -2.28 -19.71
CA PRO A 44 39.75 -3.42 -20.56
C PRO A 44 39.85 -3.05 -22.05
N PHE A 45 40.81 -3.64 -22.77
CA PHE A 45 40.92 -3.44 -24.21
C PHE A 45 39.65 -3.95 -24.93
N GLY A 46 39.10 -3.15 -25.85
CA GLY A 46 37.90 -3.49 -26.61
C GLY A 46 36.57 -2.96 -26.05
N VAL A 47 36.57 -2.30 -24.88
CA VAL A 47 35.39 -1.56 -24.39
C VAL A 47 35.51 -0.06 -24.69
N SER A 48 34.38 0.63 -24.80
CA SER A 48 34.37 2.10 -24.89
C SER A 48 34.88 2.69 -23.57
N SER A 49 36.05 3.32 -23.59
CA SER A 49 36.67 3.90 -22.40
C SER A 49 35.76 4.93 -21.73
N THR A 50 35.11 5.79 -22.52
CA THR A 50 34.19 6.81 -22.05
C THR A 50 33.01 6.23 -21.28
N LEU A 51 32.31 5.23 -21.86
CA LEU A 51 31.15 4.61 -21.21
C LEU A 51 31.55 3.75 -20.01
N PHE A 52 32.71 3.10 -20.06
CA PHE A 52 33.21 2.30 -18.96
C PHE A 52 33.55 3.18 -17.76
N ILE A 53 34.26 4.30 -17.98
CA ILE A 53 34.60 5.28 -16.94
C ILE A 53 33.31 5.89 -16.34
N ALA A 54 32.33 6.26 -17.16
CA ALA A 54 31.04 6.77 -16.68
C ALA A 54 30.31 5.77 -15.77
N ARG A 55 30.26 4.50 -16.19
CA ARG A 55 29.65 3.41 -15.42
C ARG A 55 30.35 3.24 -14.07
N VAL A 56 31.68 3.24 -14.07
CA VAL A 56 32.47 3.12 -12.84
C VAL A 56 32.15 4.28 -11.90
N ALA A 57 32.15 5.52 -12.39
CA ALA A 57 31.80 6.70 -11.58
C ALA A 57 30.39 6.60 -10.97
N ILE A 58 29.39 6.14 -11.72
CA ILE A 58 28.03 5.92 -11.22
C ILE A 58 28.00 4.85 -10.12
N ILE A 59 28.71 3.72 -10.31
CA ILE A 59 28.79 2.64 -9.31
C ILE A 59 29.44 3.15 -8.01
N TYR A 60 30.44 4.03 -8.12
CA TYR A 60 31.08 4.68 -6.98
C TYR A 60 30.26 5.85 -6.39
N GLY A 61 29.04 6.08 -6.88
CA GLY A 61 28.09 7.01 -6.29
C GLY A 61 28.24 8.45 -6.77
N LEU A 62 28.94 8.73 -7.86
CA LEU A 62 28.97 10.07 -8.42
C LEU A 62 27.62 10.43 -9.05
N PRO A 63 26.99 11.54 -8.64
CA PRO A 63 25.71 11.96 -9.18
C PRO A 63 25.86 12.48 -10.62
N PHE A 64 25.09 11.90 -11.54
CA PHE A 64 25.04 12.29 -12.95
C PHE A 64 23.92 13.31 -13.18
N ARG A 65 24.27 14.58 -13.36
CA ARG A 65 23.31 15.71 -13.37
C ARG A 65 22.35 15.72 -14.58
N HIS A 66 22.61 14.95 -15.62
CA HIS A 66 21.83 15.01 -16.88
C HIS A 66 20.72 13.99 -16.99
N ILE A 67 20.46 13.20 -15.95
CA ILE A 67 19.31 12.29 -15.96
C ILE A 67 18.60 12.30 -14.61
N ASP A 68 17.80 13.34 -14.37
CA ASP A 68 16.53 13.09 -13.67
C ASP A 68 15.70 12.26 -14.65
N LEU A 69 15.68 10.94 -14.44
CA LEU A 69 14.94 10.05 -15.35
C LEU A 69 13.46 10.39 -15.39
N TYR A 70 12.94 11.00 -14.31
CA TYR A 70 11.53 11.36 -14.17
C TYR A 70 11.33 12.55 -13.20
N PRO A 71 11.67 13.80 -13.59
CA PRO A 71 11.45 14.99 -12.76
C PRO A 71 9.96 15.25 -12.44
N GLU A 72 9.04 14.63 -13.19
CA GLU A 72 7.61 14.61 -12.89
C GLU A 72 7.25 13.80 -11.63
N LEU A 73 8.12 12.88 -11.18
CA LEU A 73 7.89 12.08 -9.97
C LEU A 73 8.34 12.81 -8.69
N ASP A 74 9.06 13.93 -8.83
CA ASP A 74 9.60 14.70 -7.70
C ASP A 74 8.47 15.34 -6.84
N TYR A 75 7.26 15.42 -7.40
CA TYR A 75 6.03 15.85 -6.70
C TYR A 75 5.22 14.71 -6.06
N ILE A 76 5.59 13.44 -6.24
CA ILE A 76 4.75 12.30 -5.80
C ILE A 76 4.88 12.00 -4.30
N GLN A 77 5.88 12.57 -3.61
CA GLN A 77 6.08 12.35 -2.17
C GLN A 77 5.53 13.46 -1.26
N THR A 78 4.41 14.10 -1.60
CA THR A 78 3.72 14.94 -0.61
C THR A 78 2.97 14.05 0.39
N HIS A 79 3.46 14.07 1.63
CA HIS A 79 3.09 13.21 2.76
C HIS A 79 1.65 13.41 3.30
N GLY A 80 0.65 13.20 2.44
CA GLY A 80 -0.76 13.34 2.78
C GLY A 80 -1.59 13.53 1.53
N GLY A 81 -1.74 12.44 0.76
CA GLY A 81 -2.30 12.39 -0.59
C GLY A 81 -3.31 13.48 -0.94
N GLU A 82 -3.11 14.11 -2.09
CA GLU A 82 -3.97 15.19 -2.55
C GLU A 82 -5.35 14.67 -2.98
N ILE A 83 -6.40 15.37 -2.57
CA ILE A 83 -7.76 15.07 -3.03
C ILE A 83 -7.91 15.61 -4.46
N PRO A 84 -8.24 14.79 -5.47
CA PRO A 84 -8.29 15.24 -6.84
C PRO A 84 -9.28 16.40 -7.06
N LYS A 85 -8.93 17.32 -7.96
CA LYS A 85 -9.73 18.55 -8.23
C LYS A 85 -11.14 18.27 -8.73
N PHE A 86 -11.37 17.12 -9.38
CA PHE A 86 -12.69 16.70 -9.86
C PHE A 86 -13.63 16.24 -8.72
N VAL A 87 -13.08 15.93 -7.54
CA VAL A 87 -13.87 15.55 -6.36
C VAL A 87 -14.60 16.78 -5.84
N ASN A 88 -15.90 16.65 -5.60
CA ASN A 88 -16.73 17.71 -5.04
C ASN A 88 -17.86 17.12 -4.19
N LYS A 89 -18.73 18.00 -3.65
CA LYS A 89 -19.84 17.57 -2.76
C LYS A 89 -21.00 16.88 -3.48
N LYS A 90 -20.99 16.82 -4.82
CA LYS A 90 -21.99 16.11 -5.60
C LYS A 90 -21.48 14.71 -5.90
N ILE A 91 -22.35 13.71 -5.71
CA ILE A 91 -22.04 12.34 -6.09
C ILE A 91 -21.90 12.27 -7.60
N GLN A 92 -20.81 11.65 -8.05
CA GLN A 92 -20.55 11.41 -9.45
C GLN A 92 -20.28 9.93 -9.65
N SER A 93 -20.88 9.31 -10.66
CA SER A 93 -20.42 8.02 -11.15
C SER A 93 -19.31 8.30 -12.15
N LEU A 94 -18.11 7.81 -11.88
CA LEU A 94 -16.95 7.98 -12.75
C LEU A 94 -16.33 6.62 -13.06
N SER A 95 -15.73 6.51 -14.24
CA SER A 95 -15.04 5.27 -14.57
C SER A 95 -13.74 5.17 -13.79
N THR A 96 -13.39 3.98 -13.31
CA THR A 96 -12.16 3.75 -12.55
C THR A 96 -10.90 4.05 -13.36
N LYS A 97 -10.99 3.90 -14.69
CA LYS A 97 -9.98 4.37 -15.65
C LYS A 97 -9.78 5.89 -15.62
N GLN A 98 -10.86 6.68 -15.58
CA GLN A 98 -10.76 8.14 -15.47
C GLN A 98 -10.16 8.58 -14.14
N ILE A 99 -10.52 7.90 -13.05
CA ILE A 99 -10.01 8.20 -11.70
C ILE A 99 -8.51 7.92 -11.62
N LEU A 100 -8.08 6.78 -12.16
CA LEU A 100 -6.67 6.37 -12.17
C LEU A 100 -5.84 7.17 -13.19
N GLY A 101 -6.43 7.55 -14.32
CA GLY A 101 -5.71 8.09 -15.47
C GLY A 101 -4.98 7.00 -16.27
N GLY A 102 -5.44 5.76 -16.20
CA GLY A 102 -4.83 4.56 -16.77
C GLY A 102 -5.73 3.34 -16.60
N GLU A 103 -5.30 2.17 -17.08
CA GLU A 103 -6.11 0.95 -16.95
C GLU A 103 -6.09 0.44 -15.50
N PRO A 104 -7.27 0.29 -14.84
CA PRO A 104 -7.36 -0.29 -13.51
C PRO A 104 -7.22 -1.81 -13.57
N ARG A 105 -7.02 -2.46 -12.43
CA ARG A 105 -7.06 -3.92 -12.34
C ARG A 105 -8.42 -4.43 -12.79
N ASN A 106 -8.43 -5.51 -13.56
CA ASN A 106 -9.65 -6.12 -14.10
C ASN A 106 -10.65 -6.61 -13.04
N THR A 107 -10.25 -6.71 -11.77
CA THR A 107 -11.11 -7.07 -10.64
C THR A 107 -11.87 -5.86 -10.08
N ILE A 108 -11.48 -4.64 -10.43
CA ILE A 108 -12.12 -3.41 -9.97
C ILE A 108 -13.29 -3.08 -10.91
N PRO A 109 -14.46 -2.69 -10.37
CA PRO A 109 -15.60 -2.29 -11.18
C PRO A 109 -15.26 -1.16 -12.16
N GLU A 110 -15.89 -1.19 -13.33
CA GLU A 110 -15.65 -0.18 -14.38
C GLU A 110 -16.05 1.22 -13.91
N ASN A 111 -17.13 1.32 -13.13
CA ASN A 111 -17.66 2.58 -12.62
C ASN A 111 -17.87 2.48 -11.11
N ILE A 112 -17.51 3.53 -10.39
CA ILE A 112 -17.77 3.68 -8.96
C ILE A 112 -18.25 5.09 -8.66
N PHE A 113 -18.93 5.25 -7.53
CA PHE A 113 -19.34 6.58 -7.06
C PHE A 113 -18.18 7.29 -6.38
N ILE A 114 -18.04 8.60 -6.65
CA ILE A 114 -17.10 9.47 -5.96
C ILE A 114 -17.86 10.60 -5.29
N TYR A 115 -17.43 10.90 -4.07
CA TYR A 115 -17.95 12.00 -3.28
C TYR A 115 -16.87 12.62 -2.41
N GLY A 116 -16.86 13.95 -2.33
CA GLY A 116 -16.05 14.71 -1.36
C GLY A 116 -16.88 15.12 -0.16
N TYR A 117 -16.46 14.70 1.02
CA TYR A 117 -17.06 15.04 2.30
C TYR A 117 -16.15 16.00 3.07
N ILE A 118 -16.71 17.01 3.74
CA ILE A 118 -15.93 17.88 4.64
C ILE A 118 -16.06 17.29 6.03
N TYR A 119 -15.01 16.66 6.53
CA TYR A 119 -14.96 16.08 7.85
C TYR A 119 -14.50 17.13 8.86
N LYS A 120 -15.42 17.57 9.72
CA LYS A 120 -15.06 18.38 10.88
C LYS A 120 -14.91 17.46 12.08
N PRO A 121 -13.74 17.43 12.74
CA PRO A 121 -13.52 16.61 13.94
C PRO A 121 -14.52 16.88 15.07
N GLU A 122 -15.10 18.08 15.11
CA GLU A 122 -16.11 18.52 16.09
C GLU A 122 -17.54 18.08 15.72
N GLU A 123 -17.80 17.68 14.47
CA GLU A 123 -19.09 17.12 14.05
C GLU A 123 -19.09 15.60 14.33
N GLN A 124 -20.05 15.13 15.11
CA GLN A 124 -20.18 13.70 15.45
C GLN A 124 -20.23 12.84 14.18
N ALA A 125 -19.55 11.69 14.17
CA ALA A 125 -19.48 10.85 12.97
C ALA A 125 -20.84 10.22 12.58
N LEU A 126 -21.84 10.28 13.46
CA LEU A 126 -23.27 10.14 13.13
C LEU A 126 -23.74 11.03 11.96
N ASN A 127 -23.23 12.25 11.83
CA ASN A 127 -23.54 13.13 10.69
C ASN A 127 -22.93 12.62 9.38
N VAL A 128 -21.81 11.92 9.44
CA VAL A 128 -21.15 11.30 8.28
C VAL A 128 -21.95 10.07 7.83
N VAL A 129 -22.32 9.20 8.78
CA VAL A 129 -23.19 8.03 8.52
C VAL A 129 -24.50 8.49 7.90
N SER A 130 -25.21 9.42 8.55
CA SER A 130 -26.51 9.91 8.08
C SER A 130 -26.38 10.47 6.67
N GLN A 131 -25.41 11.34 6.39
CA GLN A 131 -25.29 11.94 5.07
C GLN A 131 -24.87 10.95 3.97
N ILE A 132 -24.07 9.93 4.29
CA ILE A 132 -23.75 8.86 3.33
C ILE A 132 -24.97 7.99 3.09
N MET A 133 -25.71 7.62 4.14
CA MET A 133 -26.94 6.84 4.04
C MET A 133 -28.07 7.60 3.34
N ASP A 134 -28.23 8.90 3.60
CA ASP A 134 -29.18 9.79 2.92
C ASP A 134 -28.85 9.90 1.42
N LYS A 135 -27.57 9.84 1.08
CA LYS A 135 -27.07 9.96 -0.29
C LYS A 135 -27.16 8.67 -1.10
N PHE A 136 -26.87 7.53 -0.49
CA PHE A 136 -26.77 6.24 -1.18
C PHE A 136 -27.92 5.26 -0.85
N GLY A 137 -28.78 5.62 0.10
CA GLY A 137 -30.00 4.90 0.48
C GLY A 137 -29.87 4.08 1.77
N HIS A 138 -30.91 4.11 2.60
CA HIS A 138 -30.95 3.40 3.88
C HIS A 138 -31.12 1.87 3.78
N THR A 139 -31.42 1.35 2.59
CA THR A 139 -31.65 -0.08 2.37
C THR A 139 -30.35 -0.88 2.19
N LYS A 140 -29.21 -0.18 2.06
CA LYS A 140 -27.92 -0.82 1.79
C LYS A 140 -27.19 -1.15 3.09
N LYS A 141 -26.50 -2.29 3.10
CA LYS A 141 -25.58 -2.68 4.17
C LYS A 141 -24.17 -2.35 3.74
N PHE A 142 -23.64 -1.22 4.21
CA PHE A 142 -22.30 -0.81 3.83
C PHE A 142 -21.23 -1.33 4.78
N LEU A 143 -20.08 -1.70 4.21
CA LEU A 143 -18.82 -1.84 4.93
C LEU A 143 -17.87 -0.73 4.49
N TYR A 144 -17.11 -0.23 5.45
CA TYR A 144 -16.18 0.88 5.30
C TYR A 144 -14.76 0.44 5.60
N ARG A 145 -13.82 0.92 4.79
CA ARG A 145 -12.37 0.79 5.05
C ARG A 145 -11.71 2.14 4.86
N GLY A 146 -11.06 2.62 5.92
CA GLY A 146 -10.25 3.83 5.85
C GLY A 146 -8.88 3.55 5.25
N ILE A 147 -8.46 4.40 4.32
CA ILE A 147 -7.12 4.42 3.72
C ILE A 147 -6.64 5.86 3.55
N ASN A 148 -5.34 6.06 3.36
CA ASN A 148 -4.87 7.38 2.93
C ASN A 148 -5.25 7.61 1.47
N THR A 149 -5.47 8.87 1.09
CA THR A 149 -5.84 9.21 -0.29
C THR A 149 -4.77 8.79 -1.32
N HIS A 150 -3.48 8.79 -0.95
CA HIS A 150 -2.42 8.35 -1.86
C HIS A 150 -2.49 6.84 -2.18
N ASP A 151 -3.12 6.03 -1.33
CA ASP A 151 -3.27 4.59 -1.53
C ASP A 151 -4.38 4.24 -2.54
N ILE A 152 -5.21 5.20 -2.95
CA ILE A 152 -6.30 4.95 -3.90
C ILE A 152 -5.75 4.51 -5.26
N ARG A 153 -4.70 5.18 -5.76
CA ARG A 153 -4.11 4.84 -7.07
C ARG A 153 -3.58 3.41 -7.06
N GLU A 154 -2.86 3.04 -6.00
CA GLU A 154 -2.38 1.66 -5.78
C GLU A 154 -3.56 0.68 -5.73
N THR A 155 -4.61 0.99 -4.95
CA THR A 155 -5.81 0.14 -4.84
C THR A 155 -6.51 -0.06 -6.19
N LEU A 156 -6.58 0.97 -7.05
CA LEU A 156 -7.21 0.85 -8.37
C LEU A 156 -6.32 0.09 -9.37
N LEU A 157 -5.00 0.26 -9.29
CA LEU A 157 -4.03 -0.36 -10.20
C LEU A 157 -3.78 -1.83 -9.85
N GLU A 158 -3.60 -2.12 -8.57
CA GLU A 158 -3.25 -3.45 -8.04
C GLU A 158 -4.45 -4.18 -7.45
N GLY A 159 -5.62 -3.55 -7.39
CA GLY A 159 -6.78 -4.11 -6.72
C GLY A 159 -6.64 -4.11 -5.19
N PHE A 160 -7.53 -4.86 -4.54
CA PHE A 160 -7.47 -5.02 -3.10
C PHE A 160 -6.41 -6.05 -2.72
N MET A 161 -5.33 -5.57 -2.12
CA MET A 161 -4.30 -6.45 -1.57
C MET A 161 -4.58 -6.80 -0.12
N GLU A 162 -4.16 -8.00 0.29
CA GLU A 162 -4.00 -8.34 1.70
C GLU A 162 -3.16 -7.28 2.40
N VAL A 163 -3.47 -6.98 3.66
CA VAL A 163 -2.66 -6.08 4.49
C VAL A 163 -1.32 -6.77 4.81
N ARG A 164 -0.42 -6.91 3.85
CA ARG A 164 0.95 -7.38 4.07
C ARG A 164 1.81 -6.17 4.46
N GLY A 165 2.45 -6.23 5.63
CA GLY A 165 3.45 -5.24 6.05
C GLY A 165 2.96 -3.84 6.46
N ARG A 166 1.67 -3.47 6.34
CA ARG A 166 1.18 -2.20 6.88
C ARG A 166 1.08 -2.27 8.41
N VAL A 167 2.09 -1.72 9.08
CA VAL A 167 2.23 -1.66 10.55
C VAL A 167 1.05 -0.95 11.23
N SER A 168 0.31 -0.10 10.51
CA SER A 168 -0.75 0.74 11.06
C SER A 168 -2.12 0.09 11.22
N MET A 169 -2.36 -1.10 10.64
CA MET A 169 -3.67 -1.78 10.77
C MET A 169 -3.59 -2.90 11.79
N ARG A 170 -4.48 -2.83 12.79
CA ARG A 170 -4.70 -3.89 13.79
C ARG A 170 -5.28 -5.12 13.10
N LYS A 171 -4.67 -6.30 13.31
CA LYS A 171 -4.99 -7.55 12.60
C LYS A 171 -5.52 -8.61 13.55
N ASP A 172 -6.68 -8.36 14.12
CA ASP A 172 -7.33 -9.27 15.08
C ASP A 172 -7.49 -10.70 14.52
N PHE A 173 -7.75 -10.83 13.21
CA PHE A 173 -7.99 -12.12 12.55
C PHE A 173 -6.88 -12.49 11.54
N GLY A 174 -5.66 -11.97 11.76
CA GLY A 174 -4.49 -12.22 10.91
C GLY A 174 -4.50 -11.44 9.59
N ASP A 175 -3.77 -11.89 8.59
CA ASP A 175 -3.72 -11.20 7.29
C ASP A 175 -5.04 -11.31 6.51
N GLY A 176 -5.42 -10.23 5.84
CA GLY A 176 -6.66 -10.17 5.06
C GLY A 176 -7.05 -8.74 4.70
N LEU A 177 -8.19 -8.59 4.03
CA LEU A 177 -8.82 -7.31 3.71
C LEU A 177 -9.90 -6.97 4.74
N TYR A 178 -9.60 -6.02 5.61
CA TYR A 178 -10.48 -5.58 6.70
C TYR A 178 -11.40 -4.44 6.26
N ALA A 179 -12.68 -4.54 6.65
CA ALA A 179 -13.66 -3.48 6.63
C ALA A 179 -14.62 -3.61 7.83
N THR A 180 -15.38 -2.58 8.13
CA THR A 180 -16.33 -2.56 9.26
C THR A 180 -17.60 -1.80 8.88
N PRO A 181 -18.79 -2.18 9.41
CA PRO A 181 -19.99 -1.35 9.29
C PRO A 181 -19.90 -0.04 10.09
N ASP A 182 -18.94 0.09 11.02
CA ASP A 182 -18.73 1.29 11.82
C ASP A 182 -17.82 2.28 11.11
N ILE A 183 -18.44 3.33 10.56
CA ILE A 183 -17.71 4.38 9.86
C ILE A 183 -16.76 5.15 10.78
N GLU A 184 -17.11 5.34 12.06
CA GLU A 184 -16.28 6.12 12.99
C GLU A 184 -14.99 5.37 13.26
N TYR A 185 -15.09 4.04 13.40
CA TYR A 185 -13.94 3.18 13.48
C TYR A 185 -13.11 3.24 12.20
N ALA A 186 -13.74 3.15 11.02
CA ALA A 186 -13.04 3.21 9.74
C ALA A 186 -12.30 4.54 9.51
N ILE A 187 -12.90 5.68 9.90
CA ILE A 187 -12.30 7.02 9.78
C ILE A 187 -10.96 7.12 10.54
N LYS A 188 -10.82 6.43 11.68
CA LYS A 188 -9.55 6.43 12.45
C LYS A 188 -8.36 5.90 11.63
N TYR A 189 -8.61 5.10 10.60
CA TYR A 189 -7.59 4.51 9.73
C TYR A 189 -7.34 5.28 8.44
N THR A 190 -8.02 6.41 8.22
CA THR A 190 -7.88 7.16 6.96
C THR A 190 -6.64 8.07 6.93
N GLY A 191 -6.01 8.33 8.09
CA GLY A 191 -4.88 9.26 8.20
C GLY A 191 -5.25 10.71 7.86
N ARG A 192 -4.22 11.54 7.59
CA ARG A 192 -4.38 12.97 7.23
C ARG A 192 -4.72 13.08 5.74
N ASN A 193 -5.82 13.75 5.39
CA ASN A 193 -6.42 13.74 4.04
C ASN A 193 -6.84 12.33 3.62
N GLY A 194 -7.71 11.75 4.42
CA GLY A 194 -8.09 10.36 4.31
C GLY A 194 -9.23 10.07 3.34
N SER A 195 -9.39 8.81 2.98
CA SER A 195 -10.48 8.35 2.12
C SER A 195 -11.12 7.08 2.67
N LEU A 196 -12.44 6.98 2.53
CA LEU A 196 -13.20 5.77 2.82
C LEU A 196 -13.50 5.03 1.52
N LEU A 197 -13.13 3.76 1.50
CA LEU A 197 -13.63 2.79 0.55
C LEU A 197 -14.96 2.26 1.08
N VAL A 198 -15.98 2.27 0.24
CA VAL A 198 -17.33 1.81 0.59
C VAL A 198 -17.66 0.57 -0.23
N PHE A 199 -18.12 -0.48 0.46
CA PHE A 199 -18.54 -1.73 -0.15
C PHE A 199 -20.03 -1.96 0.11
N ASP A 200 -20.79 -2.28 -0.93
CA ASP A 200 -22.20 -2.67 -0.81
C ASP A 200 -22.31 -4.15 -0.44
N TRP A 201 -22.52 -4.42 0.84
CA TRP A 201 -22.60 -5.74 1.43
C TRP A 201 -24.05 -6.24 1.60
N SER A 202 -24.99 -5.66 0.86
CA SER A 202 -26.41 -6.03 0.92
C SER A 202 -26.67 -7.42 0.36
N ASP A 203 -25.92 -7.82 -0.67
CA ASP A 203 -26.07 -9.10 -1.36
C ASP A 203 -25.09 -10.15 -0.80
N LEU A 204 -25.65 -11.16 -0.14
CA LEU A 204 -24.92 -12.34 0.28
C LEU A 204 -24.61 -13.22 -0.93
N ASP A 205 -23.32 -13.42 -1.22
CA ASP A 205 -22.90 -14.40 -2.22
C ASP A 205 -23.15 -15.80 -1.66
N ARG A 206 -23.97 -16.60 -2.36
CA ARG A 206 -24.26 -17.97 -1.92
C ARG A 206 -23.03 -18.90 -1.99
N ASN A 207 -21.99 -18.48 -2.70
CA ASN A 207 -20.76 -19.25 -2.90
C ASN A 207 -19.64 -18.92 -1.91
N LEU A 208 -19.84 -17.93 -1.02
CA LEU A 208 -18.84 -17.59 -0.01
C LEU A 208 -19.06 -18.40 1.27
N THR A 209 -17.97 -18.88 1.83
CA THR A 209 -17.96 -19.48 3.17
C THR A 209 -17.71 -18.40 4.23
N TYR A 210 -18.43 -18.49 5.34
CA TYR A 210 -18.36 -17.50 6.43
C TYR A 210 -18.04 -18.17 7.75
N LYS A 211 -17.08 -17.60 8.48
CA LYS A 211 -16.88 -17.86 9.90
C LYS A 211 -17.36 -16.65 10.71
N ILE A 212 -18.46 -16.82 11.43
CA ILE A 212 -18.91 -15.85 12.43
C ILE A 212 -18.29 -16.25 13.78
N LEU A 213 -17.61 -15.31 14.43
CA LEU A 213 -16.97 -15.47 15.73
C LEU A 213 -17.88 -14.89 16.83
N ASP A 214 -19.03 -15.52 17.04
CA ASP A 214 -20.04 -15.17 18.04
C ASP A 214 -19.78 -15.82 19.41
N ASP A 215 -19.10 -16.96 19.44
CA ASP A 215 -18.59 -17.56 20.67
C ASP A 215 -17.39 -16.76 21.23
N LEU A 216 -17.55 -16.24 22.45
CA LEU A 216 -16.56 -15.38 23.10
C LEU A 216 -15.20 -16.07 23.31
N GLU A 217 -15.18 -17.35 23.65
CA GLU A 217 -13.93 -18.07 23.93
C GLU A 217 -13.20 -18.41 22.63
N VAL A 218 -13.94 -18.79 21.57
CA VAL A 218 -13.38 -18.96 20.22
C VAL A 218 -12.87 -17.63 19.68
N TRP A 219 -13.60 -16.53 19.89
CA TRP A 219 -13.16 -15.19 19.50
C TRP A 219 -11.87 -14.78 20.23
N LYS A 220 -11.82 -14.90 21.56
CA LYS A 220 -10.61 -14.59 22.37
C LYS A 220 -9.41 -15.42 21.90
N ALA A 221 -9.59 -16.73 21.71
CA ALA A 221 -8.52 -17.60 21.25
C ALA A 221 -8.00 -17.20 19.87
N THR A 222 -8.91 -16.80 18.96
CA THR A 222 -8.57 -16.31 17.61
C THR A 222 -7.78 -15.02 17.68
N VAL A 223 -8.31 -13.99 18.36
CA VAL A 223 -7.67 -12.68 18.47
C VAL A 223 -6.31 -12.77 19.13
N LYS A 224 -6.23 -13.45 20.28
CA LYS A 224 -4.97 -13.62 21.02
C LYS A 224 -3.95 -14.40 20.20
N GLY A 225 -4.37 -15.46 19.51
CA GLY A 225 -3.49 -16.28 18.69
C GLY A 225 -2.87 -15.50 17.52
N PHE A 226 -3.65 -14.68 16.82
CA PHE A 226 -3.14 -13.89 15.70
C PHE A 226 -2.27 -12.71 16.14
N ILE A 227 -2.66 -11.99 17.20
CA ILE A 227 -1.87 -10.86 17.71
C ILE A 227 -0.56 -11.35 18.34
N CYS A 228 -0.57 -12.50 19.00
CA CYS A 228 0.61 -13.07 19.64
C CYS A 228 1.37 -14.09 18.76
N LEU A 229 1.11 -14.16 17.45
CA LEU A 229 1.64 -15.21 16.56
C LEU A 229 3.18 -15.33 16.58
N GLY A 230 3.89 -14.22 16.83
CA GLY A 230 5.35 -14.20 16.95
C GLY A 230 5.92 -14.79 18.25
N ASN A 231 5.08 -15.18 19.22
CA ASN A 231 5.50 -15.76 20.48
C ASN A 231 5.40 -17.30 20.44
N ASN A 232 6.55 -17.96 20.24
CA ASN A 232 6.65 -19.43 20.15
C ASN A 232 6.16 -20.20 21.40
N ASN A 233 5.97 -19.51 22.54
CA ASN A 233 5.47 -20.12 23.78
C ASN A 233 3.93 -20.02 23.91
N LYS A 234 3.23 -19.55 22.88
CA LYS A 234 1.78 -19.40 22.88
C LYS A 234 1.13 -20.39 21.92
N PRO A 235 -0.11 -20.83 22.22
CA PRO A 235 -0.87 -21.64 21.29
C PRO A 235 -1.07 -20.86 19.98
N LEU A 236 -0.97 -21.59 18.87
CA LEU A 236 -1.29 -21.04 17.56
C LEU A 236 -2.76 -20.62 17.51
N PRO A 237 -3.11 -19.60 16.71
CA PRO A 237 -4.50 -19.25 16.51
C PRO A 237 -5.28 -20.45 15.95
N PRO A 238 -6.55 -20.62 16.39
CA PRO A 238 -7.51 -21.44 15.67
C PRO A 238 -7.46 -21.14 14.17
N GLN A 239 -7.39 -22.19 13.37
CA GLN A 239 -7.38 -22.06 11.91
C GLN A 239 -8.81 -21.90 11.41
N HIS A 240 -9.05 -20.79 10.70
CA HIS A 240 -10.29 -20.50 9.99
C HIS A 240 -9.93 -20.39 8.51
N TYR A 241 -10.52 -21.26 7.68
CA TYR A 241 -10.23 -21.38 6.24
C TYR A 241 -11.33 -20.76 5.37
N GLU A 242 -12.35 -20.20 6.01
CA GLU A 242 -13.49 -19.56 5.37
C GLU A 242 -13.06 -18.30 4.62
N ASP A 243 -13.77 -17.99 3.54
CA ASP A 243 -13.49 -16.86 2.67
C ASP A 243 -13.63 -15.52 3.41
N ILE A 244 -14.63 -15.45 4.29
CA ILE A 244 -14.95 -14.30 5.12
C ILE A 244 -14.93 -14.71 6.60
N ILE A 245 -14.23 -13.92 7.42
CA ILE A 245 -14.33 -13.98 8.88
C ILE A 245 -15.02 -12.72 9.37
N GLN A 246 -15.99 -12.86 10.26
CA GLN A 246 -16.73 -11.77 10.88
C GLN A 246 -16.72 -11.92 12.40
N GLY A 247 -16.52 -10.82 13.12
CA GLY A 247 -16.68 -10.81 14.57
C GLY A 247 -16.31 -9.46 15.19
N PRO A 248 -16.41 -9.36 16.52
CA PRO A 248 -16.09 -8.13 17.25
C PRO A 248 -14.66 -7.64 17.02
N ILE A 249 -14.48 -6.33 17.09
CA ILE A 249 -13.17 -5.67 17.09
C ILE A 249 -12.58 -5.68 18.51
N SER A 250 -11.29 -5.92 18.64
CA SER A 250 -10.60 -5.80 19.92
C SER A 250 -10.42 -4.33 20.34
N SER A 251 -10.83 -4.00 21.57
CA SER A 251 -10.67 -2.65 22.15
C SER A 251 -9.24 -2.39 22.63
N ASN A 252 -8.52 -3.45 23.01
CA ASN A 252 -7.27 -3.40 23.77
C ASN A 252 -6.10 -4.07 23.03
N TYR A 253 -6.05 -3.96 21.70
CA TYR A 253 -5.01 -4.55 20.84
C TYR A 253 -3.58 -4.46 21.40
N ASP A 254 -3.17 -3.27 21.84
CA ASP A 254 -1.81 -3.03 22.35
C ASP A 254 -1.56 -3.73 23.69
N ALA A 255 -2.60 -4.00 24.49
CA ALA A 255 -2.46 -4.84 25.69
C ALA A 255 -2.38 -6.33 25.32
N ILE A 256 -3.13 -6.77 24.30
CA ILE A 256 -3.14 -8.16 23.82
C ILE A 256 -1.76 -8.54 23.27
N SER A 257 -1.05 -7.64 22.58
CA SER A 257 0.34 -7.89 22.16
C SER A 257 1.27 -8.18 23.34
N HIS A 258 0.93 -7.71 24.53
CA HIS A 258 1.56 -8.04 25.82
C HIS A 258 0.86 -9.17 26.57
N CYS A 259 0.16 -10.07 25.86
CA CYS A 259 -0.51 -11.27 26.36
C CYS A 259 -1.71 -11.06 27.30
N HIS A 260 -2.28 -9.85 27.37
CA HIS A 260 -3.52 -9.62 28.10
C HIS A 260 -4.71 -10.29 27.40
N GLU A 261 -5.79 -10.50 28.15
CA GLU A 261 -7.03 -11.05 27.59
C GLU A 261 -7.68 -10.06 26.61
N PRO A 262 -8.14 -10.52 25.43
CA PRO A 262 -8.89 -9.68 24.51
C PRO A 262 -10.22 -9.21 25.08
N VAL A 263 -10.56 -7.94 24.83
CA VAL A 263 -11.83 -7.33 25.23
C VAL A 263 -12.58 -6.88 23.97
N PRO A 264 -13.76 -7.46 23.67
CA PRO A 264 -14.52 -7.13 22.48
C PRO A 264 -15.16 -5.74 22.59
N LEU A 265 -15.23 -5.02 21.47
CA LEU A 265 -16.12 -3.89 21.26
C LEU A 265 -17.48 -4.37 20.77
N ASP A 266 -18.51 -3.54 20.93
CA ASP A 266 -19.83 -3.77 20.32
C ASP A 266 -19.79 -3.65 18.78
N THR A 267 -18.74 -3.03 18.25
CA THR A 267 -18.49 -2.90 16.81
C THR A 267 -17.81 -4.17 16.26
N GLU A 268 -18.28 -4.61 15.09
CA GLU A 268 -17.71 -5.75 14.37
C GLU A 268 -16.79 -5.33 13.21
N GLN A 269 -15.99 -6.28 12.74
CA GLN A 269 -15.23 -6.23 11.50
C GLN A 269 -15.53 -7.44 10.63
N VAL A 270 -15.40 -7.24 9.31
CA VAL A 270 -15.54 -8.26 8.28
C VAL A 270 -14.23 -8.32 7.51
N VAL A 271 -13.68 -9.52 7.35
CA VAL A 271 -12.34 -9.74 6.81
C VAL A 271 -12.39 -10.72 5.67
N GLY A 272 -11.94 -10.31 4.48
CA GLY A 272 -11.69 -11.21 3.35
C GLY A 272 -10.34 -11.91 3.53
N LYS A 273 -10.35 -13.25 3.59
CA LYS A 273 -9.18 -14.09 3.89
C LYS A 273 -8.60 -14.80 2.68
N THR A 274 -9.45 -15.21 1.75
CA THR A 274 -9.07 -15.95 0.55
C THR A 274 -9.17 -15.06 -0.69
N ASP A 275 -8.67 -15.52 -1.83
CA ASP A 275 -8.87 -14.84 -3.12
C ASP A 275 -10.37 -14.63 -3.43
N LEU A 276 -11.23 -15.60 -3.06
CA LEU A 276 -12.68 -15.47 -3.21
C LEU A 276 -13.25 -14.38 -2.29
N GLY A 277 -12.79 -14.34 -1.03
CA GLY A 277 -13.16 -13.28 -0.08
C GLY A 277 -12.75 -11.90 -0.58
N ILE A 278 -11.51 -11.74 -1.05
CA ILE A 278 -11.00 -10.47 -1.61
C ILE A 278 -11.77 -10.09 -2.88
N LYS A 279 -12.04 -11.04 -3.77
CA LYS A 279 -12.85 -10.82 -4.97
C LYS A 279 -14.28 -10.40 -4.61
N ALA A 280 -14.85 -10.91 -3.51
CA ALA A 280 -16.16 -10.50 -3.04
C ALA A 280 -16.21 -9.02 -2.67
N PHE A 281 -15.16 -8.50 -2.02
CA PHE A 281 -15.01 -7.06 -1.78
C PHE A 281 -14.85 -6.29 -3.08
N ALA A 282 -14.03 -6.78 -4.01
CA ALA A 282 -13.82 -6.11 -5.29
C ALA A 282 -15.11 -5.94 -6.10
N ASN A 283 -15.90 -7.00 -6.21
CA ASN A 283 -17.20 -7.00 -6.89
C ASN A 283 -18.23 -6.08 -6.21
N ARG A 284 -18.09 -5.87 -4.89
CA ARG A 284 -18.98 -5.04 -4.08
C ARG A 284 -18.46 -3.63 -3.88
N TYR A 285 -17.34 -3.28 -4.49
CA TYR A 285 -16.75 -1.97 -4.34
C TYR A 285 -17.64 -0.91 -5.00
N PHE A 286 -18.16 0.00 -4.17
CA PHE A 286 -19.30 0.82 -4.53
C PHE A 286 -18.94 2.30 -4.67
N ALA A 287 -18.14 2.83 -3.72
CA ALA A 287 -17.80 4.25 -3.72
C ALA A 287 -16.44 4.56 -3.06
N ILE A 288 -15.89 5.72 -3.43
CA ILE A 288 -14.83 6.41 -2.71
C ILE A 288 -15.41 7.69 -2.11
N VAL A 289 -15.23 7.85 -0.80
CA VAL A 289 -15.52 9.10 -0.09
C VAL A 289 -14.22 9.73 0.36
N TYR A 290 -13.86 10.86 -0.25
CA TYR A 290 -12.68 11.64 0.15
C TYR A 290 -13.05 12.55 1.32
N LEU A 291 -12.30 12.47 2.41
CA LEU A 291 -12.49 13.28 3.62
C LEU A 291 -11.59 14.53 3.54
N ARG A 292 -12.21 15.71 3.44
CA ARG A 292 -11.62 17.05 3.40
C ARG A 292 -11.65 17.74 4.74
#